data_AF-A0A929NI46-F1
#
_entry.id   AF-A0A929NI46-F1
#
_cell.length_a   1.000
_cell.length_b   1.000
_cell.length_c   1.000
_cell.angle_alpha   90.00
_cell.angle_beta   90.00
_cell.angle_gamma   90.00
#
_symmetry.space_group_name_H-M   'P 1'
#
loop_
_entity.id
_entity.type
_entity.pdbx_description
1 polymer ?
#
loop_
_entity_poly.entity_id
_entity_poly.type
_entity_poly.pdbx_seq_one_letter_code
_entity_poly.pdbx_strand_id
1 'polypeptide(L)'
;MGRPPVYAIYGGMPSIKGLGFEGLAVAMIGRNHPIGVIFAAIFFGGLLAGGRMMQLLANVPLELVRVVEGMVVLFLAIPELIKGFSFLWKIGTPLIFRSKRS
;
A
#
# COMPACT_ATOMS: atom_id res chain seq x y z
N MET A 1 36.67 0.29 -22.21
CA MET A 1 35.76 0.31 -21.04
C MET A 1 34.34 0.13 -21.56
N GLY A 2 33.80 -1.09 -21.47
CA GLY A 2 32.48 -1.43 -22.00
C GLY A 2 31.40 -0.72 -21.19
N ARG A 3 30.51 0.00 -21.88
CA ARG A 3 29.34 0.63 -21.26
C ARG A 3 28.50 -0.50 -20.61
N PRO A 4 28.01 -0.33 -19.37
CA PRO A 4 27.16 -1.33 -18.75
C PRO A 4 26.00 -1.69 -19.69
N PRO A 5 25.70 -2.98 -19.88
CA PRO A 5 24.66 -3.40 -20.80
C PRO A 5 23.28 -2.91 -20.34
N VAL A 6 22.54 -2.29 -21.27
CA VAL A 6 21.25 -1.63 -21.00
C VAL A 6 20.18 -2.55 -20.42
N TYR A 7 20.27 -3.87 -20.62
CA TYR A 7 19.36 -4.84 -20.00
C TYR A 7 19.40 -4.82 -18.47
N ALA A 8 20.52 -4.42 -17.85
CA ALA A 8 20.63 -4.31 -16.40
C ALA A 8 19.80 -3.15 -15.84
N ILE A 9 19.60 -2.10 -16.66
CA ILE A 9 18.79 -0.94 -16.30
C ILE A 9 17.30 -1.27 -16.48
N TYR A 10 16.93 -1.92 -17.59
CA TYR A 10 15.55 -2.37 -17.82
C TYR A 10 15.12 -3.54 -16.92
N GLY A 11 16.05 -4.38 -16.47
CA GLY A 11 15.74 -5.51 -15.57
C GLY A 11 15.47 -5.09 -14.13
N GLY A 12 16.15 -4.05 -13.63
CA GLY A 12 15.99 -3.56 -12.26
C GLY A 12 14.87 -2.53 -12.08
N MET A 13 14.66 -1.66 -13.06
CA MET A 13 13.70 -0.54 -13.01
C MET A 13 12.24 -0.90 -12.71
N PRO A 14 11.67 -2.02 -13.21
CA PRO A 14 10.29 -2.39 -12.90
C PRO A 14 10.03 -2.59 -11.41
N SER A 15 11.03 -3.09 -10.68
CA SER A 15 10.93 -3.33 -9.23
C SER A 15 10.94 -2.01 -8.44
N ILE A 16 11.64 -0.99 -8.92
CA ILE A 16 11.81 0.29 -8.21
C ILE A 16 10.56 1.17 -8.32
N LYS A 17 9.79 1.04 -9.41
CA LYS A 17 8.57 1.82 -9.64
C LYS A 17 7.42 1.48 -8.68
N GLY A 18 7.33 0.24 -8.21
CA GLY A 18 6.25 -0.22 -7.31
C GLY A 18 6.53 0.01 -5.82
N LEU A 19 7.80 -0.07 -5.41
CA LEU A 19 8.21 -0.02 -4.00
C LEU A 19 7.76 1.25 -3.26
N GLY A 20 7.70 2.40 -3.93
CA GLY A 20 7.22 3.65 -3.31
C GLY A 20 5.72 3.61 -2.98
N PHE A 21 4.90 3.01 -3.85
CA PHE A 21 3.47 2.85 -3.63
C PHE A 21 3.18 1.80 -2.55
N GLU A 22 3.91 0.69 -2.56
CA GLU A 22 3.86 -0.32 -1.51
C GLU A 22 4.26 0.28 -0.15
N GLY A 23 5.27 1.16 -0.11
CA GLY A 23 5.69 1.88 1.08
C GLY A 23 4.61 2.81 1.66
N LEU A 24 3.79 3.45 0.81
CA LEU A 24 2.65 4.25 1.27
C LEU A 24 1.60 3.37 1.97
N ALA A 25 1.30 2.21 1.40
CA ALA A 25 0.37 1.27 2.01
C ALA A 25 0.86 0.77 3.38
N VAL A 26 2.15 0.41 3.48
CA VAL A 26 2.79 0.00 4.75
C VAL A 26 2.73 1.12 5.79
N ALA A 27 2.97 2.38 5.40
CA ALA A 27 2.87 3.54 6.29
C ALA A 27 1.44 3.78 6.80
N MET A 28 0.44 3.57 5.94
CA MET A 28 -0.98 3.65 6.32
C MET A 28 -1.37 2.55 7.30
N ILE A 29 -0.92 1.31 7.07
CA ILE A 29 -1.14 0.18 7.98
C ILE A 29 -0.51 0.46 9.36
N GLY A 30 0.69 1.02 9.38
CA GLY A 30 1.38 1.41 10.61
C GLY A 30 0.76 2.61 11.32
N ARG A 31 -0.31 3.24 10.79
CA ARG A 31 -0.93 4.47 11.31
C ARG A 31 0.08 5.59 11.54
N ASN A 32 1.12 5.66 10.71
CA ASN A 32 2.27 6.57 10.87
C ASN A 32 3.02 6.41 12.23
N HIS A 33 2.83 5.29 12.92
CA HIS A 33 3.54 4.95 14.16
C HIS A 33 4.75 4.08 13.83
N PRO A 34 5.97 4.46 14.25
CA PRO A 34 7.20 3.79 13.82
C PRO A 34 7.22 2.30 14.13
N ILE A 35 6.70 1.91 15.31
CA ILE A 35 6.62 0.49 15.70
C ILE A 35 5.67 -0.29 14.78
N GLY A 36 4.51 0.29 14.41
CA GLY A 36 3.54 -0.37 13.54
C GLY A 36 4.07 -0.52 12.12
N VAL A 37 4.81 0.47 11.63
CA VAL A 37 5.47 0.45 10.32
C VAL A 37 6.52 -0.65 10.26
N ILE A 38 7.30 -0.87 11.32
CA ILE A 38 8.32 -1.93 11.36
C ILE A 38 7.68 -3.31 11.20
N PHE A 39 6.65 -3.62 11.97
CA PHE A 39 5.96 -4.91 11.87
C PHE A 39 5.30 -5.11 10.49
N ALA A 40 4.66 -4.06 9.96
CA ALA A 40 4.05 -4.10 8.64
C ALA A 40 5.10 -4.30 7.53
N ALA A 41 6.24 -3.61 7.59
CA ALA A 41 7.32 -3.73 6.62
C ALA A 41 7.96 -5.13 6.63
N ILE A 42 8.12 -5.74 7.79
CA ILE A 42 8.63 -7.12 7.92
C ILE A 42 7.66 -8.11 7.29
N PHE A 43 6.36 -7.97 7.55
CA PHE A 43 5.34 -8.84 6.98
C PHE A 43 5.31 -8.76 5.45
N PHE A 44 5.24 -7.54 4.89
CA PHE A 44 5.26 -7.33 3.44
C PHE A 44 6.58 -7.77 2.80
N GLY A 45 7.72 -7.48 3.43
CA GLY A 45 9.02 -7.97 2.96
C GLY A 45 9.11 -9.49 2.97
N GLY A 46 8.51 -10.15 3.96
CA GLY A 46 8.42 -11.60 4.05
C GLY A 46 7.54 -12.21 2.95
N LEU A 47 6.39 -11.59 2.65
CA LEU A 47 5.53 -12.01 1.54
C LEU A 47 6.23 -11.85 0.19
N LEU A 48 6.91 -10.74 -0.04
CA LEU A 48 7.66 -10.48 -1.27
C LEU A 48 8.82 -11.46 -1.46
N ALA A 49 9.59 -11.74 -0.40
CA ALA A 49 10.69 -12.71 -0.43
C ALA A 49 10.17 -14.14 -0.61
N GLY A 50 9.11 -14.51 0.10
CA GLY A 50 8.43 -15.80 -0.04
C GLY A 50 7.84 -15.99 -1.44
N GLY A 51 7.24 -14.95 -2.01
CA GLY A 51 6.72 -14.96 -3.38
C GLY A 51 7.80 -15.19 -4.43
N ARG A 52 8.95 -14.52 -4.29
CA ARG A 52 10.11 -14.76 -5.17
C ARG A 52 10.63 -16.18 -5.04
N MET A 53 10.65 -16.75 -3.83
CA MET A 53 11.05 -18.15 -3.62
C MET A 53 10.05 -19.12 -4.27
N MET A 54 8.75 -18.85 -4.18
CA MET A 54 7.70 -19.65 -4.84
C MET A 54 7.76 -19.55 -6.36
N GLN A 55 8.12 -18.39 -6.92
CA GLN A 55 8.36 -18.24 -8.35
C GLN A 55 9.53 -19.09 -8.83
N LEU A 56 10.62 -19.14 -8.04
CA LEU A 56 11.82 -19.89 -8.39
C LEU A 56 11.65 -21.41 -8.25
N LEU A 57 10.91 -21.87 -7.22
CA LEU A 57 10.82 -23.29 -6.86
C LEU A 57 9.55 -23.99 -7.38
N ALA A 58 8.43 -23.27 -7.48
CA ALA A 58 7.12 -23.86 -7.72
C ALA A 58 6.43 -23.32 -8.99
N ASN A 59 7.13 -22.51 -9.81
CA ASN A 59 6.58 -21.87 -11.02
C ASN A 59 5.30 -21.04 -10.75
N VAL A 60 5.12 -20.59 -9.50
CA VAL A 60 3.96 -19.78 -9.12
C VAL A 60 4.18 -18.33 -9.58
N PRO A 61 3.25 -17.72 -10.33
CA PRO A 61 3.40 -16.34 -10.77
C PRO A 61 3.40 -15.36 -9.59
N LEU A 62 4.29 -14.36 -9.65
CA LEU A 62 4.41 -13.34 -8.61
C LEU A 62 3.14 -12.46 -8.53
N GLU A 63 2.29 -12.46 -9.55
CA GLU A 63 1.00 -11.78 -9.53
C GLU A 63 0.12 -12.24 -8.36
N LEU A 64 0.17 -13.51 -7.95
CA LEU A 64 -0.67 -14.00 -6.86
C LEU A 64 -0.30 -13.35 -5.52
N VAL A 65 1.00 -13.15 -5.29
CA VAL A 65 1.48 -12.47 -4.07
C VAL A 65 1.03 -11.02 -4.06
N ARG A 66 1.11 -10.33 -5.21
CA ARG A 66 0.61 -8.95 -5.34
C ARG A 66 -0.89 -8.83 -5.09
N VAL A 67 -1.69 -9.80 -5.53
CA VAL A 67 -3.13 -9.83 -5.27
C VAL A 67 -3.40 -9.98 -3.77
N VAL A 68 -2.71 -10.90 -3.10
CA VAL A 68 -2.84 -11.12 -1.65
C VAL A 68 -2.41 -9.87 -0.87
N GLU A 69 -1.27 -9.27 -1.22
CA GLU A 69 -0.80 -8.01 -0.64
C GLU A 69 -1.86 -6.90 -0.81
N GLY A 70 -2.41 -6.75 -2.01
CA GLY A 70 -3.49 -5.79 -2.29
C GLY A 70 -4.74 -6.03 -1.44
N MET A 71 -5.16 -7.29 -1.26
CA MET A 71 -6.29 -7.63 -0.39
C MET A 71 -6.01 -7.28 1.08
N VAL A 72 -4.80 -7.56 1.57
CA VAL A 72 -4.39 -7.20 2.94
C VAL A 72 -4.44 -5.68 3.14
N VAL A 73 -3.90 -4.90 2.20
CA VAL A 73 -3.97 -3.44 2.24
C VAL A 73 -5.41 -2.96 2.24
N LEU A 74 -6.27 -3.52 1.37
CA LEU A 74 -7.68 -3.15 1.29
C LEU A 74 -8.40 -3.40 2.63
N PHE A 75 -8.25 -4.58 3.23
CA PHE A 75 -8.87 -4.89 4.51
C PHE A 75 -8.39 -3.96 5.64
N LEU A 76 -7.11 -3.61 5.66
CA LEU A 76 -6.55 -2.71 6.66
C LEU A 76 -6.93 -1.24 6.44
N ALA A 77 -7.16 -0.82 5.20
CA ALA A 77 -7.53 0.55 4.86
C ALA A 77 -9.00 0.89 5.13
N ILE A 78 -9.92 -0.08 5.04
CA ILE A 78 -11.37 0.11 5.27
C ILE A 78 -11.70 0.86 6.58
N PRO A 79 -11.20 0.49 7.77
CA PRO A 79 -11.56 1.17 9.01
C PRO A 79 -11.12 2.65 9.04
N GLU A 80 -9.99 2.98 8.42
CA GLU A 80 -9.53 4.36 8.31
C GLU A 80 -10.36 5.15 7.29
N LEU A 81 -10.78 4.51 6.20
CA LEU A 81 -11.67 5.09 5.19
C LEU A 81 -13.04 5.47 5.77
N ILE A 82 -13.62 4.61 6.62
CA ILE A 82 -14.92 4.88 7.27
C ILE A 82 -14.83 6.10 8.20
N LYS A 83 -13.74 6.24 8.98
CA LYS A 83 -13.51 7.40 9.84
C LYS A 83 -13.41 8.69 9.03
N GLY A 84 -12.61 8.68 7.97
CA GLY A 84 -12.46 9.81 7.06
C GLY A 84 -13.79 10.23 6.44
N PHE A 85 -14.58 9.27 5.97
CA PHE A 85 -15.90 9.52 5.38
C PHE A 85 -16.88 10.14 6.40
N SER A 86 -16.90 9.63 7.63
CA SER A 86 -17.75 10.17 8.70
C SER A 86 -17.38 11.60 9.12
N PHE A 87 -16.10 11.97 9.00
CA PHE A 87 -15.62 13.33 9.26
C PHE A 87 -16.09 14.30 8.19
N LEU A 88 -16.00 13.92 6.91
CA LEU A 88 -16.47 14.72 5.79
C LEU A 88 -17.97 15.02 5.89
N TRP A 89 -18.78 14.04 6.30
CA TRP A 89 -20.21 14.23 6.48
C TRP A 89 -20.56 15.27 7.56
N LYS A 90 -19.76 15.36 8.63
CA LYS A 90 -19.96 16.34 9.71
C LYS A 90 -19.65 17.78 9.30
N ILE A 91 -18.80 17.98 8.28
CA ILE A 91 -18.37 19.31 7.80
C ILE A 91 -19.46 20.04 6.99
N GLY A 92 -20.36 19.30 6.33
CA GLY A 92 -21.39 19.89 5.44
C GLY A 92 -22.63 20.45 6.14
N THR A 93 -22.80 20.23 7.45
CA THR A 93 -24.03 20.57 8.18
C THR A 93 -24.23 21.99 8.77
N PRO A 94 -23.33 23.00 8.67
CA PRO A 94 -23.52 24.25 9.42
C PRO A 94 -24.44 25.32 8.78
N LEU A 95 -24.98 25.15 7.57
CA LEU A 95 -25.69 26.25 6.86
C LEU A 95 -27.20 26.06 6.65
N ILE A 96 -27.78 24.91 6.99
CA ILE A 96 -29.20 24.64 6.70
C ILE A 96 -30.16 25.21 7.77
N PHE A 97 -29.68 25.56 8.98
CA PHE A 97 -30.55 25.89 10.11
C PHE A 97 -30.61 27.37 10.55
N ARG A 98 -30.01 28.31 9.79
CA ARG A 98 -29.95 29.74 10.21
C ARG A 98 -31.00 30.67 9.57
N SER A 99 -31.90 30.18 8.70
CA SER A 99 -32.79 31.05 7.91
C SER A 99 -34.30 30.96 8.23
N LYS A 100 -34.69 30.60 9.47
CA LYS A 100 -36.12 30.56 9.84
C LYS A 100 -36.45 31.18 11.21
N ARG A 101 -35.76 32.28 11.55
CA ARG A 101 -36.19 33.21 12.60
C ARG A 101 -35.91 34.64 12.16
N SER A 102 -36.83 35.19 11.36
CA SER A 102 -37.15 36.62 11.32
C SER A 102 -38.59 36.78 10.86
#